data_AF-A0A453SY09-F1
#
_entry.id   AF-A0A453SY09-F1
#
_cell.length_a   1.000
_cell.length_b   1.000
_cell.length_c   1.000
_cell.angle_alpha   90.00
_cell.angle_beta   90.00
_cell.angle_gamma   90.00
#
_symmetry.space_group_name_H-M   'P 1'
#
loop_
_entity.id
_entity.type
_entity.pdbx_description
1 polymer ?
#
loop_
_entity_poly.entity_id
_entity_poly.type
_entity_poly.pdbx_seq_one_letter_code
_entity_poly.pdbx_strand_id
1 'polypeptide(L)'
;VRSMEERRACEERLGQVVEKMKKEGIDMSQWRLGTFQRTICPQCEGGSTEERSLSVFIREDGTHGNWTCFRANCGWKGYTQPDGVPKAYQAKKDSGNENESDQEVKANQPVKVIRKLREEDLRLEPLCDELVTYFSERMISAKTLRRNNVSQRKRNNKIVIAFTYRRDKVLVGCKYREVSKKFSQEANTEKILYGLDDIKQARDIIIVEGEIDKLSMEEAGYCNCVSVPDGAPAQVSNKLPDKDHDKKYSYLWNCKEYLDPASRIILATDADPPGQALAEELARRLGKERCWRVKWPKKNETEFCKDANEVLMFLGPRALKEVIEGAELYPIRGLFNFKDFFPEIDSYYLGIHGDELGIPTGWKCMDGLYKVVPGELTIVTGVPNSGKSEWIDALLCNINNQCGWKFVLCSMENKVRDHARKLLEKHIKKPFFDARYGGSVERMSKDEFEEGKEWLNESFHLIRCEDDCLPSIDWVLNLAKAAVLRHGVRGLVIDPYNELDHQRPPN
;
A
#
# COMPACT_ATOMS: atom_id res chain seq x y z
N VAL A 1 -20.54 37.84 -29.25
CA VAL A 1 -21.79 37.87 -28.46
C VAL A 1 -22.48 36.54 -28.71
N ARG A 2 -22.67 35.69 -27.69
CA ARG A 2 -23.32 34.36 -27.85
C ARG A 2 -24.74 34.54 -28.39
N SER A 3 -25.19 33.64 -29.26
CA SER A 3 -26.54 33.68 -29.83
C SER A 3 -27.60 33.49 -28.72
N MET A 4 -28.84 33.94 -28.95
CA MET A 4 -29.94 33.74 -27.98
C MET A 4 -30.18 32.25 -27.68
N GLU A 5 -30.01 31.40 -28.68
CA GLU A 5 -30.15 29.93 -28.54
C GLU A 5 -29.03 29.33 -27.69
N GLU A 6 -27.78 29.79 -27.86
CA GLU A 6 -26.64 29.34 -27.05
C GLU A 6 -26.77 29.72 -25.58
N ARG A 7 -27.33 30.90 -25.29
CA ARG A 7 -27.59 31.36 -23.91
C ARG A 7 -28.65 30.49 -23.24
N ARG A 8 -29.75 30.21 -23.93
CA ARG A 8 -30.83 29.37 -23.41
C ARG A 8 -30.37 27.94 -23.12
N ALA A 9 -29.58 27.35 -24.03
CA ALA A 9 -29.00 26.03 -23.83
C ALA A 9 -27.98 25.99 -22.67
N CYS A 10 -27.25 27.08 -22.44
CA CYS A 10 -26.34 27.21 -21.32
C CYS A 10 -27.08 27.30 -19.98
N GLU A 11 -28.18 28.05 -19.92
CA GLU A 11 -29.03 28.16 -18.73
C GLU A 11 -29.69 26.84 -18.36
N GLU A 12 -30.17 26.08 -19.35
CA GLU A 12 -30.77 24.76 -19.13
C GLU A 12 -29.75 23.75 -18.57
N ARG A 13 -28.55 23.69 -19.17
CA ARG A 13 -27.45 22.87 -18.66
C ARG A 13 -27.06 23.26 -17.23
N LEU A 14 -27.00 24.55 -16.96
CA LEU A 14 -26.68 25.06 -15.63
C LEU A 14 -27.73 24.62 -14.60
N GLY A 15 -29.02 24.70 -14.95
CA GLY A 15 -30.12 24.23 -14.12
C GLY A 15 -29.97 22.76 -13.73
N GLN A 16 -29.63 21.90 -14.70
CA GLN A 16 -29.43 20.47 -14.45
C GLN A 16 -28.23 20.18 -13.54
N VAL A 17 -27.09 20.86 -13.73
CA VAL A 17 -25.90 20.69 -12.87
C VAL A 17 -26.22 21.10 -11.43
N VAL A 18 -26.90 22.23 -11.25
CA VAL A 18 -27.29 22.72 -9.93
C VAL A 18 -28.27 21.77 -9.25
N GLU A 19 -29.28 21.27 -9.97
CA GLU A 19 -30.24 20.31 -9.42
C GLU A 19 -29.57 19.02 -8.97
N LYS A 20 -28.63 18.49 -9.78
CA LYS A 20 -27.85 17.30 -9.43
C LYS A 20 -26.94 17.56 -8.22
N MET A 21 -26.30 18.73 -8.11
CA MET A 21 -25.52 19.09 -6.92
C MET A 21 -26.38 19.21 -5.66
N LYS A 22 -27.61 19.74 -5.77
CA LYS A 22 -28.56 19.79 -4.66
C LYS A 22 -28.98 18.41 -4.18
N LYS A 23 -29.16 17.44 -5.09
CA LYS A 23 -29.43 16.03 -4.75
C LYS A 23 -28.30 15.38 -3.94
N GLU A 24 -27.07 15.85 -4.13
CA GLU A 24 -25.90 15.44 -3.36
C GLU A 24 -25.76 16.19 -2.01
N GLY A 25 -26.75 17.01 -1.64
CA GLY A 25 -26.76 17.79 -0.40
C GLY A 25 -26.00 19.12 -0.48
N ILE A 26 -25.61 19.56 -1.67
CA ILE A 26 -24.91 20.84 -1.88
C ILE A 26 -25.95 21.91 -2.24
N ASP A 27 -26.53 22.54 -1.23
CA ASP A 27 -27.44 23.68 -1.41
C ASP A 27 -26.74 25.00 -1.08
N MET A 28 -26.68 25.89 -2.06
CA MET A 28 -26.04 27.20 -1.92
C MET A 28 -27.04 28.30 -2.30
N SER A 29 -27.07 29.36 -1.49
CA SER A 29 -27.93 30.53 -1.71
C SER A 29 -27.58 31.30 -2.99
N GLN A 30 -26.32 31.24 -3.42
CA GLN A 30 -25.84 31.87 -4.65
C GLN A 30 -24.79 30.99 -5.32
N TRP A 31 -24.90 30.81 -6.64
CA TRP A 31 -23.94 30.06 -7.45
C TRP A 31 -23.11 31.00 -8.32
N ARG A 32 -21.81 31.09 -8.07
CA ARG A 32 -20.84 31.76 -8.95
C ARG A 32 -20.21 30.77 -9.94
N LEU A 33 -20.34 31.09 -11.22
CA LEU A 33 -19.78 30.27 -12.30
C LEU A 33 -18.31 30.62 -12.55
N GLY A 34 -17.55 29.66 -13.09
CA GLY A 34 -16.15 29.86 -13.46
C GLY A 34 -15.19 30.05 -12.28
N THR A 35 -15.68 30.01 -11.04
CA THR A 35 -14.89 30.26 -9.83
C THR A 35 -15.20 29.23 -8.75
N PHE A 36 -14.21 28.87 -7.95
CA PHE A 36 -14.38 27.97 -6.82
C PHE A 36 -15.06 28.69 -5.65
N GLN A 37 -16.06 28.06 -5.07
CA GLN A 37 -16.81 28.55 -3.91
C GLN A 37 -16.63 27.61 -2.73
N ARG A 38 -16.61 28.17 -1.51
CA ARG A 38 -16.43 27.40 -0.26
C ARG A 38 -17.72 27.37 0.54
N THR A 39 -18.17 26.17 0.90
CA THR A 39 -19.35 25.93 1.73
C THR A 39 -19.09 24.84 2.78
N ILE A 40 -20.01 24.65 3.71
CA ILE A 40 -19.95 23.56 4.69
C ILE A 40 -20.20 22.23 3.96
N CYS A 41 -19.36 21.22 4.25
CA CYS A 41 -19.51 19.91 3.63
C CYS A 41 -20.73 19.18 4.20
N PRO A 42 -21.69 18.69 3.40
CA PRO A 42 -22.86 17.97 3.92
C PRO A 42 -22.50 16.59 4.49
N GLN A 43 -21.35 16.02 4.14
CA GLN A 43 -20.92 14.70 4.63
C GLN A 43 -20.23 14.73 5.99
N CYS A 44 -19.58 15.84 6.34
CA CYS A 44 -18.86 15.95 7.62
C CYS A 44 -19.28 17.16 8.44
N GLU A 45 -20.25 17.93 7.96
CA GLU A 45 -20.84 19.12 8.58
C GLU A 45 -19.81 20.17 9.03
N GLY A 46 -18.65 20.21 8.37
CA GLY A 46 -17.53 21.08 8.78
C GLY A 46 -16.82 20.65 10.08
N GLY A 47 -17.15 19.49 10.64
CA GLY A 47 -16.58 18.97 11.87
C GLY A 47 -16.96 19.77 13.11
N SER A 48 -16.22 19.59 14.21
CA SER A 48 -16.46 20.31 15.48
C SER A 48 -16.29 21.83 15.40
N THR A 49 -15.71 22.34 14.31
CA THR A 49 -15.48 23.76 14.06
C THR A 49 -16.41 24.35 12.98
N GLU A 50 -17.31 23.54 12.42
CA GLU A 50 -18.25 23.94 11.36
C GLU A 50 -17.57 24.66 10.17
N GLU A 51 -16.35 24.23 9.82
CA GLU A 51 -15.56 24.92 8.79
C GLU A 51 -16.13 24.72 7.37
N ARG A 52 -16.02 25.76 6.54
CA ARG A 52 -16.39 25.73 5.10
C ARG A 52 -15.36 24.96 4.26
N SER A 53 -15.25 23.66 4.54
CA SER A 53 -14.24 22.75 4.01
C SER A 53 -14.52 22.25 2.58
N LEU A 54 -15.76 22.34 2.10
CA LEU A 54 -16.16 21.90 0.76
C LEU A 54 -15.88 22.99 -0.28
N SER A 55 -15.04 22.69 -1.26
CA SER A 55 -14.87 23.51 -2.47
C SER A 55 -15.77 23.01 -3.57
N VAL A 56 -16.55 23.89 -4.19
CA VAL A 56 -17.51 23.59 -5.25
C VAL A 56 -17.19 24.46 -6.47
N PHE A 57 -17.27 23.90 -7.67
CA PHE A 57 -17.04 24.59 -8.93
C PHE A 57 -18.07 24.20 -9.97
N ILE A 58 -18.58 25.19 -10.70
CA ILE A 58 -19.40 24.99 -11.91
C ILE A 58 -18.76 25.78 -13.05
N ARG A 59 -18.62 25.14 -14.21
CA ARG A 59 -18.07 25.78 -15.41
C ARG A 59 -19.05 26.81 -16.00
N GLU A 60 -18.53 27.90 -16.57
CA GLU A 60 -19.33 28.99 -17.14
C GLU A 60 -20.29 28.58 -18.29
N ASP A 61 -20.03 27.45 -18.94
CA ASP A 61 -20.86 26.91 -20.03
C ASP A 61 -21.91 25.89 -19.55
N GLY A 62 -21.98 25.64 -18.23
CA GLY A 62 -22.88 24.69 -17.59
C GLY A 62 -22.56 23.23 -17.90
N THR A 63 -21.44 22.90 -18.54
CA THR A 63 -21.16 21.53 -19.02
C THR A 63 -20.85 20.55 -17.90
N HIS A 64 -20.37 21.03 -16.74
CA HIS A 64 -20.14 20.21 -15.57
C HIS A 64 -19.98 21.03 -14.30
N GLY A 65 -20.11 20.34 -13.17
CA GLY A 65 -19.70 20.83 -11.87
C GLY A 65 -18.96 19.74 -11.08
N ASN A 66 -18.09 20.16 -10.17
CA ASN A 66 -17.35 19.26 -9.29
C ASN A 66 -17.23 19.83 -7.88
N TRP A 67 -16.96 18.94 -6.92
CA TRP A 67 -16.74 19.33 -5.53
C TRP A 67 -15.68 18.47 -4.86
N THR A 68 -15.01 19.02 -3.85
CA THR A 68 -14.03 18.31 -3.01
C THR A 68 -13.97 18.93 -1.63
N CYS A 69 -14.12 18.10 -0.59
CA CYS A 69 -13.93 18.45 0.80
C CYS A 69 -12.45 18.31 1.17
N PHE A 70 -11.86 19.37 1.71
CA PHE A 70 -10.42 19.43 2.03
C PHE A 70 -10.11 19.04 3.47
N ARG A 71 -11.11 18.62 4.26
CA ARG A 71 -10.90 18.13 5.61
C ARG A 71 -10.25 16.74 5.55
N ALA A 72 -9.12 16.58 6.24
CA ALA A 72 -8.31 15.36 6.20
C ALA A 72 -9.11 14.08 6.52
N ASN A 73 -10.05 14.17 7.46
CA ASN A 73 -10.88 13.04 7.90
C ASN A 73 -12.15 12.84 7.04
N CYS A 74 -12.37 13.62 5.97
CA CYS A 74 -13.55 13.51 5.12
C CYS A 74 -13.18 13.16 3.68
N GLY A 75 -12.45 14.04 2.97
CA GLY A 75 -12.03 13.79 1.58
C GLY A 75 -13.15 13.60 0.55
N TRP A 76 -14.43 13.83 0.90
CA TRP A 76 -15.57 13.62 0.01
C TRP A 76 -15.44 14.46 -1.26
N LYS A 77 -15.63 13.84 -2.42
CA LYS A 77 -15.48 14.48 -3.73
C LYS A 77 -16.47 13.88 -4.72
N GLY A 78 -16.87 14.67 -5.70
CA GLY A 78 -17.78 14.21 -6.74
C GLY A 78 -17.80 15.13 -7.95
N TYR A 79 -18.53 14.66 -8.97
CA TYR A 79 -18.63 15.29 -10.28
C TYR A 79 -20.04 15.07 -10.82
N THR A 80 -20.57 16.06 -11.52
CA THR A 80 -21.86 15.96 -12.21
C THR A 80 -21.85 16.73 -13.53
N GLN A 81 -22.73 16.31 -14.44
CA GLN A 81 -22.91 16.92 -15.76
C GLN A 81 -24.39 16.88 -16.19
N PRO A 82 -24.84 17.79 -17.07
CA PRO A 82 -26.16 17.72 -17.68
C PRO A 82 -26.32 16.46 -18.54
N ASP A 83 -27.55 16.05 -18.75
CA ASP A 83 -27.88 14.93 -19.63
C ASP A 83 -27.63 15.33 -21.09
N GLY A 84 -27.13 14.39 -21.90
CA GLY A 84 -26.81 14.64 -23.32
C GLY A 84 -25.50 15.40 -23.59
N VAL A 85 -24.76 15.84 -22.56
CA VAL A 85 -23.38 16.36 -22.74
C VAL A 85 -22.40 15.17 -22.83
N PRO A 86 -21.62 15.03 -23.93
CA PRO A 86 -20.61 13.98 -24.03
C PRO A 86 -19.67 14.04 -22.84
N LYS A 87 -19.38 12.88 -22.21
CA LYS A 87 -18.43 12.78 -21.09
C LYS A 87 -17.06 13.28 -21.56
N ALA A 88 -16.74 14.54 -21.32
CA ALA A 88 -15.46 15.12 -21.72
C ALA A 88 -14.26 14.58 -20.90
N TYR A 89 -14.48 13.74 -19.90
CA TYR A 89 -13.40 13.17 -19.08
C TYR A 89 -13.82 11.83 -18.46
N GLN A 90 -13.82 10.76 -19.27
CA GLN A 90 -13.74 9.38 -18.77
C GLN A 90 -13.23 8.44 -19.88
N ALA A 91 -12.07 8.75 -20.45
CA ALA A 91 -11.31 7.80 -21.27
C ALA A 91 -9.93 7.60 -20.65
N LYS A 92 -9.83 6.55 -19.83
CA LYS A 92 -8.67 5.65 -19.67
C LYS A 92 -8.98 4.62 -18.57
N LYS A 93 -9.99 3.81 -18.84
CA LYS A 93 -9.97 2.40 -18.46
C LYS A 93 -10.38 1.63 -19.71
N ASP A 94 -9.44 0.78 -20.10
CA ASP A 94 -9.57 -0.35 -21.01
C ASP A 94 -9.46 -0.08 -22.52
N SER A 95 -8.61 -0.92 -23.11
CA SER A 95 -8.24 -1.11 -24.53
C SER A 95 -7.32 -0.08 -25.18
N GLY A 96 -6.16 -0.59 -25.62
CA GLY A 96 -5.20 0.12 -26.44
C GLY A 96 -5.71 0.29 -27.87
N ASN A 97 -5.53 1.50 -28.39
CA ASN A 97 -5.08 1.74 -29.75
C ASN A 97 -4.70 3.21 -29.88
N GLU A 98 -3.49 3.43 -30.36
CA GLU A 98 -2.98 4.73 -30.79
C GLU A 98 -3.76 5.16 -32.04
N ASN A 99 -4.24 6.40 -32.09
CA ASN A 99 -4.62 7.07 -33.35
C ASN A 99 -4.48 8.60 -33.21
N GLU A 100 -3.43 9.08 -33.88
CA GLU A 100 -3.08 10.35 -34.54
C GLU A 100 -3.96 11.64 -34.51
N SER A 101 -5.02 11.80 -33.71
CA SER A 101 -5.78 13.08 -33.69
C SER A 101 -5.50 14.00 -32.48
N ASP A 102 -4.50 13.69 -31.66
CA ASP A 102 -4.22 14.38 -30.38
C ASP A 102 -3.33 15.64 -30.49
N GLN A 103 -2.99 16.10 -31.69
CA GLN A 103 -2.07 17.24 -31.87
C GLN A 103 -2.71 18.63 -31.79
N GLU A 104 -4.04 18.79 -31.97
CA GLU A 104 -4.62 20.15 -32.11
C GLU A 104 -5.23 20.77 -30.84
N VAL A 105 -5.37 20.03 -29.72
CA VAL A 105 -5.99 20.57 -28.48
C VAL A 105 -4.96 20.95 -27.40
N LYS A 106 -3.66 20.67 -27.60
CA LYS A 106 -2.59 21.00 -26.63
C LYS A 106 -2.02 22.42 -26.74
N ALA A 107 -2.41 23.21 -27.75
CA ALA A 107 -1.76 24.50 -28.03
C ALA A 107 -2.24 25.70 -27.19
N ASN A 108 -3.31 25.58 -26.39
CA ASN A 108 -3.95 26.74 -25.74
C ASN A 108 -4.06 26.69 -24.21
N GLN A 109 -3.24 25.89 -23.50
CA GLN A 109 -3.03 26.16 -22.07
C GLN A 109 -2.00 27.29 -21.92
N PRO A 110 -2.31 28.38 -21.19
CA PRO A 110 -1.34 29.44 -20.96
C PRO A 110 -0.13 28.84 -20.25
N VAL A 111 1.04 28.91 -20.91
CA VAL A 111 2.32 28.54 -20.31
C VAL A 111 2.47 29.38 -19.05
N LYS A 112 2.40 28.76 -17.86
CA LYS A 112 2.63 29.46 -16.60
C LYS A 112 4.08 29.94 -16.60
N VAL A 113 4.28 31.22 -16.87
CA VAL A 113 5.60 31.86 -16.78
C VAL A 113 6.07 31.76 -15.32
N ILE A 114 7.20 31.08 -15.12
CA ILE A 114 7.85 30.99 -13.80
C ILE A 114 8.38 32.38 -13.45
N ARG A 115 7.90 32.95 -12.35
CA ARG A 115 8.32 34.23 -11.82
C ARG A 115 9.69 34.09 -11.17
N LYS A 116 10.68 34.84 -11.66
CA LYS A 116 11.95 35.04 -10.95
C LYS A 116 11.75 36.07 -9.84
N LEU A 117 12.09 35.71 -8.60
CA LEU A 117 11.99 36.60 -7.45
C LEU A 117 13.25 37.46 -7.31
N ARG A 118 13.08 38.70 -6.86
CA ARG A 118 14.18 39.55 -6.37
C ARG A 118 13.99 39.80 -4.87
N GLU A 119 15.09 39.92 -4.14
CA GLU A 119 15.08 40.16 -2.69
C GLU A 119 14.21 41.38 -2.31
N GLU A 120 14.36 42.46 -3.08
CA GLU A 120 13.62 43.71 -2.93
C GLU A 120 12.09 43.56 -3.07
N ASP A 121 11.62 42.57 -3.84
CA ASP A 121 10.19 42.34 -4.07
C ASP A 121 9.48 41.78 -2.82
N LEU A 122 10.23 41.10 -1.95
CA LEU A 122 9.68 40.45 -0.77
C LEU A 122 9.64 41.38 0.45
N ARG A 123 10.51 42.41 0.50
CA ARG A 123 10.65 43.32 1.65
C ARG A 123 10.81 42.54 2.97
N LEU A 124 11.71 41.56 2.96
CA LEU A 124 12.02 40.77 4.14
C LEU A 124 12.75 41.64 5.16
N GLU A 125 12.38 41.47 6.43
CA GLU A 125 13.00 42.14 7.57
C GLU A 125 13.72 41.08 8.44
N PRO A 126 14.75 41.46 9.20
CA PRO A 126 15.28 40.59 10.26
C PRO A 126 14.19 40.19 11.26
N LEU A 127 14.35 39.02 11.89
CA LEU A 127 13.43 38.53 12.92
C LEU A 127 13.41 39.48 14.13
N CYS A 128 12.22 39.81 14.62
CA CYS A 128 12.04 40.51 15.88
C CYS A 128 12.25 39.59 17.09
N ASP A 129 12.42 40.18 18.28
CA ASP A 129 12.69 39.46 19.53
C ASP A 129 11.62 38.41 19.87
N GLU A 130 10.35 38.67 19.55
CA GLU A 130 9.25 37.72 19.72
C GLU A 130 9.48 36.44 18.90
N LEU A 131 9.85 36.58 17.62
CA LEU A 131 10.10 35.43 16.75
C LEU A 131 11.42 34.73 17.10
N VAL A 132 12.44 35.46 17.53
CA VAL A 132 13.67 34.87 18.05
C VAL A 132 13.38 34.02 19.29
N THR A 133 12.52 34.52 20.20
CA THR A 133 12.07 33.79 21.39
C THR A 133 11.28 32.54 20.99
N TYR A 134 10.35 32.65 20.04
CA TYR A 134 9.58 31.52 19.49
C TYR A 134 10.47 30.38 18.98
N PHE A 135 11.59 30.70 18.31
CA PHE A 135 12.55 29.70 17.85
C PHE A 135 13.45 29.18 18.99
N SER A 136 13.82 30.04 19.94
CA SER A 136 14.58 29.64 21.13
C SER A 136 13.82 28.62 22.00
N GLU A 137 12.51 28.77 22.16
CA GLU A 137 11.64 27.78 22.83
C GLU A 137 11.62 26.42 22.11
N ARG A 138 11.96 26.41 20.82
CA ARG A 138 12.11 25.22 19.99
C ARG A 138 13.55 24.73 19.91
N MET A 139 14.42 25.25 20.77
CA MET A 139 15.84 24.94 20.82
C MET A 139 16.60 25.29 19.54
N ILE A 140 16.10 26.25 18.75
CA ILE A 140 16.75 26.71 17.52
C ILE A 140 17.45 28.04 17.78
N SER A 141 18.76 28.07 17.54
CA SER A 141 19.62 29.20 17.81
C SER A 141 19.51 30.30 16.74
N ALA A 142 19.76 31.56 17.15
CA ALA A 142 19.86 32.68 16.22
C ALA A 142 20.99 32.52 15.18
N LYS A 143 21.99 31.68 15.45
CA LYS A 143 23.04 31.33 14.49
C LYS A 143 22.47 30.49 13.35
N THR A 144 21.72 29.46 13.68
CA THR A 144 21.04 28.56 12.72
C THR A 144 20.03 29.33 11.88
N LEU A 145 19.20 30.18 12.49
CA LEU A 145 18.24 31.03 11.76
C LEU A 145 18.91 31.92 10.71
N ARG A 146 20.03 32.57 11.07
CA ARG A 146 20.78 33.45 10.16
C ARG A 146 21.40 32.67 9.00
N ARG A 147 22.06 31.54 9.26
CA ARG A 147 22.64 30.70 8.19
C ARG A 147 21.56 30.23 7.21
N ASN A 148 20.39 29.92 7.72
CA ASN A 148 19.25 29.42 6.95
C ASN A 148 18.40 30.51 6.28
N ASN A 149 18.83 31.78 6.37
CA ASN A 149 18.13 32.93 5.80
C ASN A 149 16.65 32.97 6.21
N VAL A 150 16.38 32.64 7.49
CA VAL A 150 15.05 32.81 8.08
C VAL A 150 14.88 34.29 8.39
N SER A 151 13.78 34.86 7.93
CA SER A 151 13.46 36.29 8.07
C SER A 151 12.00 36.45 8.46
N GLN A 152 11.55 37.68 8.64
CA GLN A 152 10.13 37.99 8.79
C GLN A 152 9.63 38.87 7.65
N ARG A 153 8.32 38.97 7.52
CA ARG A 153 7.65 39.93 6.65
C ARG A 153 6.40 40.48 7.35
N LYS A 154 6.11 41.76 7.18
CA LYS A 154 4.82 42.35 7.58
C LYS A 154 3.81 42.20 6.45
N ARG A 155 2.68 41.54 6.71
CA ARG A 155 1.52 41.42 5.80
C ARG A 155 0.24 41.71 6.57
N ASN A 156 -0.58 42.65 6.08
CA ASN A 156 -1.87 43.01 6.69
C ASN A 156 -1.77 43.28 8.20
N ASN A 157 -0.79 44.08 8.63
CA ASN A 157 -0.45 44.37 10.02
C ASN A 157 -0.12 43.14 10.90
N LYS A 158 0.21 42.00 10.30
CA LYS A 158 0.72 40.81 11.00
C LYS A 158 2.15 40.51 10.60
N ILE A 159 2.94 40.05 11.56
CA ILE A 159 4.29 39.53 11.31
C ILE A 159 4.15 38.05 10.94
N VAL A 160 4.79 37.65 9.84
CA VAL A 160 4.89 36.24 9.42
C VAL A 160 6.35 35.83 9.28
N ILE A 161 6.66 34.59 9.65
CA ILE A 161 7.97 33.97 9.45
C ILE A 161 8.12 33.68 7.95
N ALA A 162 9.29 33.97 7.38
CA ALA A 162 9.62 33.75 5.98
C ALA A 162 10.80 32.78 5.86
N PHE A 163 10.56 31.64 5.21
CA PHE A 163 11.57 30.66 4.82
C PHE A 163 11.93 30.86 3.36
N THR A 164 13.18 31.23 3.09
CA THR A 164 13.66 31.53 1.73
C THR A 164 14.26 30.29 1.07
N TYR A 165 13.70 29.90 -0.07
CA TYR A 165 14.16 28.77 -0.87
C TYR A 165 15.19 29.28 -1.86
N ARG A 166 16.41 28.75 -1.81
CA ARG A 166 17.55 29.27 -2.56
C ARG A 166 18.25 28.18 -3.35
N ARG A 167 18.79 28.55 -4.51
CA ARG A 167 19.68 27.72 -5.34
C ARG A 167 20.90 28.56 -5.70
N ASP A 168 22.09 28.06 -5.40
CA ASP A 168 23.36 28.79 -5.54
C ASP A 168 23.31 30.18 -4.90
N LYS A 169 22.72 30.25 -3.69
CA LYS A 169 22.46 31.48 -2.93
C LYS A 169 21.50 32.47 -3.60
N VAL A 170 20.88 32.15 -4.74
CA VAL A 170 19.86 32.97 -5.40
C VAL A 170 18.47 32.59 -4.90
N LEU A 171 17.64 33.58 -4.58
CA LEU A 171 16.25 33.40 -4.14
C LEU A 171 15.38 32.84 -5.28
N VAL A 172 14.78 31.67 -5.05
CA VAL A 172 13.91 30.97 -6.01
C VAL A 172 12.44 31.01 -5.56
N GLY A 173 12.20 30.83 -4.26
CA GLY A 173 10.88 30.80 -3.67
C GLY A 173 10.88 31.33 -2.24
N CYS A 174 9.70 31.61 -1.71
CA CYS A 174 9.56 31.96 -0.30
C CYS A 174 8.25 31.39 0.23
N LYS A 175 8.33 30.72 1.38
CA LYS A 175 7.19 30.19 2.11
C LYS A 175 7.03 30.95 3.40
N TYR A 176 5.80 31.27 3.75
CA TYR A 176 5.45 32.01 4.94
C TYR A 176 4.67 31.15 5.91
N ARG A 177 4.94 31.35 7.20
CA ARG A 177 4.27 30.69 8.30
C ARG A 177 3.88 31.72 9.36
N GLU A 178 2.62 31.72 9.75
CA GLU A 178 2.17 32.37 10.98
C GLU A 178 2.49 31.51 12.19
N VAL A 179 2.69 32.11 13.37
CA VAL A 179 2.79 31.39 14.66
C VAL A 179 1.58 30.47 14.88
N SER A 180 0.42 30.88 14.39
CA SER A 180 -0.85 30.13 14.35
C SER A 180 -0.87 28.91 13.43
N LYS A 181 0.26 28.55 12.79
CA LYS A 181 0.42 27.45 11.81
C LYS A 181 -0.41 27.63 10.52
N LYS A 182 -0.64 28.86 10.09
CA LYS A 182 -1.16 29.15 8.74
C LYS A 182 -0.02 29.35 7.75
N PHE A 183 -0.10 28.69 6.60
CA PHE A 183 0.96 28.68 5.59
C PHE A 183 0.52 29.37 4.30
N SER A 184 1.46 30.07 3.65
CA SER A 184 1.30 30.58 2.29
C SER A 184 2.65 30.58 1.57
N GLN A 185 2.66 30.73 0.24
CA GLN A 185 3.90 30.74 -0.54
C GLN A 185 3.80 31.68 -1.74
N GLU A 186 4.95 32.15 -2.24
CA GLU A 186 5.00 32.98 -3.44
C GLU A 186 4.47 32.22 -4.67
N ALA A 187 3.49 32.82 -5.35
CA ALA A 187 2.83 32.21 -6.49
C ALA A 187 3.73 32.17 -7.72
N ASN A 188 3.52 31.14 -8.55
CA ASN A 188 4.20 30.95 -9.84
C ASN A 188 5.74 30.90 -9.73
N THR A 189 6.27 30.44 -8.61
CA THR A 189 7.71 30.19 -8.42
C THR A 189 8.06 28.73 -8.72
N GLU A 190 9.33 28.47 -9.02
CA GLU A 190 9.83 27.11 -9.13
C GLU A 190 9.82 26.44 -7.75
N LYS A 191 9.34 25.20 -7.68
CA LYS A 191 9.37 24.43 -6.43
C LYS A 191 10.70 23.73 -6.30
N ILE A 192 11.41 24.00 -5.21
CA ILE A 192 12.67 23.35 -4.86
C ILE A 192 12.64 22.94 -3.38
N LEU A 193 13.66 22.20 -2.94
CA LEU A 193 13.84 21.84 -1.54
C LEU A 193 14.37 23.04 -0.73
N TYR A 194 13.95 23.16 0.53
CA TYR A 194 14.52 24.16 1.43
C TYR A 194 15.90 23.67 1.92
N GLY A 195 16.91 24.54 1.88
CA GLY A 195 18.29 24.17 2.18
C GLY A 195 19.02 23.44 1.05
N LEU A 196 18.54 23.53 -0.20
CA LEU A 196 19.10 22.80 -1.36
C LEU A 196 20.63 22.93 -1.51
N ASP A 197 21.18 24.12 -1.24
CA ASP A 197 22.62 24.39 -1.33
C ASP A 197 23.44 23.57 -0.32
N ASP A 198 22.86 23.17 0.81
CA ASP A 198 23.55 22.39 1.85
C ASP A 198 23.82 20.93 1.42
N ILE A 199 23.11 20.41 0.41
CA ILE A 199 23.28 19.04 -0.11
C ILE A 199 24.04 18.98 -1.44
N LYS A 200 24.59 20.11 -1.90
CA LYS A 200 25.34 20.16 -3.16
C LYS A 200 26.54 19.20 -3.09
N GLN A 201 26.55 18.19 -3.96
CA GLN A 201 27.55 17.10 -4.01
C GLN A 201 27.62 16.19 -2.77
N ALA A 202 26.63 16.26 -1.88
CA ALA A 202 26.57 15.38 -0.72
C ALA A 202 26.22 13.93 -1.13
N ARG A 203 26.88 12.95 -0.49
CA ARG A 203 26.60 11.52 -0.68
C ARG A 203 25.61 10.96 0.35
N ASP A 204 25.58 11.57 1.53
CA ASP A 204 24.64 11.26 2.61
C ASP A 204 23.79 12.50 2.82
N ILE A 205 22.46 12.37 2.72
CA ILE A 205 21.52 13.48 2.88
C ILE A 205 20.35 13.07 3.76
N ILE A 206 19.79 14.04 4.46
CA ILE A 206 18.58 13.88 5.27
C ILE A 206 17.45 14.69 4.64
N ILE A 207 16.28 14.07 4.48
CA ILE A 207 15.07 14.74 4.01
C ILE A 207 14.04 14.71 5.14
N VAL A 208 13.64 15.89 5.59
CA VAL A 208 12.58 16.10 6.59
C VAL A 208 11.33 16.71 5.95
N GLU A 209 10.22 16.72 6.68
CA GLU A 209 8.97 17.28 6.18
C GLU A 209 8.93 18.82 6.27
N GLY A 210 9.25 19.39 7.44
CA GLY A 210 9.12 20.82 7.71
C GLY A 210 10.42 21.61 7.74
N GLU A 211 10.33 22.93 7.54
CA GLU A 211 11.50 23.81 7.63
C GLU A 211 12.07 23.86 9.05
N ILE A 212 11.22 23.81 10.08
CA ILE A 212 11.64 23.78 11.49
C ILE A 212 12.41 22.48 11.81
N ASP A 213 12.01 21.35 11.23
CA ASP A 213 12.74 20.09 11.40
C ASP A 213 14.13 20.18 10.77
N LYS A 214 14.27 20.85 9.62
CA LYS A 214 15.57 21.07 8.98
C LYS A 214 16.48 21.89 9.89
N LEU A 215 15.96 22.95 10.49
CA LEU A 215 16.69 23.75 11.47
C LEU A 215 17.08 22.90 12.70
N SER A 216 16.19 22.01 13.12
CA SER A 216 16.43 21.11 14.27
C SER A 216 17.54 20.10 14.00
N MET A 217 17.63 19.57 12.76
CA MET A 217 18.74 18.72 12.33
C MET A 217 20.08 19.45 12.40
N GLU A 218 20.10 20.74 12.05
CA GLU A 218 21.33 21.55 12.11
C GLU A 218 21.81 21.78 13.54
N GLU A 219 20.90 21.95 14.50
CA GLU A 219 21.23 22.01 15.94
C GLU A 219 21.82 20.67 16.46
N ALA A 220 21.45 19.54 15.85
CA ALA A 220 22.08 18.24 16.10
C ALA A 220 23.39 18.01 15.32
N GLY A 221 23.84 18.99 14.54
CA GLY A 221 25.08 18.95 13.77
C GLY A 221 24.94 18.47 12.33
N TYR A 222 23.72 18.22 11.84
CA TYR A 222 23.48 17.80 10.47
C TYR A 222 23.17 18.97 9.56
N CYS A 223 24.18 19.38 8.80
CA CYS A 223 24.08 20.43 7.80
C CYS A 223 23.47 19.92 6.49
N ASN A 224 23.75 18.67 6.13
CA ASN A 224 23.32 17.95 4.93
C ASN A 224 21.82 17.55 4.98
N CYS A 225 20.97 18.47 5.41
CA CYS A 225 19.53 18.26 5.58
C CYS A 225 18.73 19.24 4.73
N VAL A 226 17.65 18.75 4.14
CA VAL A 226 16.68 19.54 3.36
C VAL A 226 15.26 19.24 3.80
N SER A 227 14.34 20.19 3.63
CA SER A 227 12.90 19.94 3.80
C SER A 227 12.13 20.01 2.50
N VAL A 228 11.05 19.25 2.40
CA VAL A 228 10.15 19.32 1.24
C VAL A 228 9.36 20.63 1.26
N PRO A 229 9.05 21.23 0.09
CA PRO A 229 8.28 22.47 0.04
C PRO A 229 6.82 22.29 0.43
N ASP A 230 6.24 21.15 0.03
CA ASP A 230 4.87 20.78 0.31
C ASP A 230 4.84 19.36 0.91
N GLY A 231 4.13 19.16 2.01
CA GLY A 231 3.87 17.83 2.58
C GLY A 231 3.05 16.93 1.64
N ALA A 232 2.89 15.67 2.01
CA ALA A 232 2.19 14.67 1.20
C ALA A 232 0.65 14.80 1.24
N PRO A 233 -0.05 14.34 0.19
CA PRO A 233 -1.47 14.04 0.28
C PRO A 233 -1.72 12.91 1.30
N ALA A 234 -2.97 12.78 1.78
CA ALA A 234 -3.34 11.78 2.80
C ALA A 234 -3.12 10.31 2.38
N GLN A 235 -2.89 10.04 1.09
CA GLN A 235 -2.69 8.69 0.55
C GLN A 235 -1.57 8.66 -0.47
N VAL A 236 -0.84 7.53 -0.47
CA VAL A 236 0.18 7.17 -1.46
C VAL A 236 -0.49 7.01 -2.83
N SER A 237 0.19 7.44 -3.88
CA SER A 237 -0.30 7.33 -5.26
C SER A 237 -0.35 5.85 -5.71
N ASN A 238 -1.47 5.46 -6.32
CA ASN A 238 -1.65 4.08 -6.82
C ASN A 238 -0.63 3.71 -7.90
N LYS A 239 -0.19 4.70 -8.70
CA LYS A 239 0.84 4.55 -9.74
C LYS A 239 1.81 5.71 -9.65
N LEU A 240 3.09 5.44 -9.89
CA LEU A 240 4.09 6.49 -10.07
C LEU A 240 3.76 7.23 -11.37
N PRO A 241 3.43 8.54 -11.31
CA PRO A 241 3.25 9.34 -12.52
C PRO A 241 4.60 9.52 -13.23
N ASP A 242 4.54 9.68 -14.55
CA ASP A 242 5.71 10.08 -15.33
C ASP A 242 6.16 11.50 -14.91
N LYS A 243 7.43 11.83 -15.14
CA LYS A 243 8.09 13.07 -14.71
C LYS A 243 7.27 14.32 -15.04
N ASP A 244 6.74 14.40 -16.25
CA ASP A 244 5.99 15.58 -16.74
C ASP A 244 4.60 15.71 -16.11
N HIS A 245 4.09 14.63 -15.52
CA HIS A 245 2.78 14.57 -14.88
C HIS A 245 2.87 14.65 -13.35
N ASP A 246 4.08 14.56 -12.79
CA ASP A 246 4.33 14.53 -11.35
C ASP A 246 4.38 15.93 -10.71
N LYS A 247 3.32 16.72 -10.94
CA LYS A 247 3.26 18.15 -10.55
C LYS A 247 3.37 18.38 -9.04
N LYS A 248 2.98 17.40 -8.21
CA LYS A 248 3.04 17.50 -6.74
C LYS A 248 4.47 17.32 -6.22
N TYR A 249 5.24 16.41 -6.83
CA TYR A 249 6.62 16.13 -6.46
C TYR A 249 7.63 16.72 -7.46
N SER A 250 7.21 17.74 -8.23
CA SER A 250 8.06 18.40 -9.23
C SER A 250 9.37 18.94 -8.65
N TYR A 251 9.39 19.26 -7.36
CA TYR A 251 10.59 19.68 -6.65
C TYR A 251 11.71 18.63 -6.66
N LEU A 252 11.39 17.33 -6.67
CA LEU A 252 12.40 16.27 -6.77
C LEU A 252 13.07 16.31 -8.14
N TRP A 253 12.29 16.52 -9.20
CA TRP A 253 12.80 16.63 -10.56
C TRP A 253 13.60 17.92 -10.77
N ASN A 254 13.14 19.04 -10.20
CA ASN A 254 13.83 20.33 -10.22
C ASN A 254 15.14 20.32 -9.41
N CYS A 255 15.28 19.40 -8.45
CA CYS A 255 16.45 19.24 -7.60
C CYS A 255 17.28 18.00 -7.96
N LYS A 256 17.00 17.34 -9.10
CA LYS A 256 17.58 16.04 -9.45
C LYS A 256 19.11 16.03 -9.42
N GLU A 257 19.75 17.07 -9.92
CA GLU A 257 21.21 17.22 -9.93
C GLU A 257 21.85 17.20 -8.52
N TYR A 258 21.08 17.58 -7.49
CA TYR A 258 21.51 17.57 -6.09
C TYR A 258 21.20 16.24 -5.40
N LEU A 259 20.20 15.50 -5.89
CA LEU A 259 19.71 14.25 -5.29
C LEU A 259 20.37 13.00 -5.90
N ASP A 260 20.71 13.03 -7.18
CA ASP A 260 21.31 11.89 -7.88
C ASP A 260 22.67 11.45 -7.29
N PRO A 261 23.57 12.36 -6.86
CA PRO A 261 24.83 11.96 -6.22
C PRO A 261 24.68 11.31 -4.84
N ALA A 262 23.51 11.45 -4.20
CA ALA A 262 23.28 10.90 -2.87
C ALA A 262 23.14 9.38 -2.93
N SER A 263 24.11 8.66 -2.38
CA SER A 263 24.09 7.20 -2.24
C SER A 263 23.35 6.74 -0.99
N ARG A 264 23.16 7.64 -0.01
CA ARG A 264 22.42 7.40 1.22
C ARG A 264 21.46 8.55 1.47
N ILE A 265 20.18 8.23 1.60
CA ILE A 265 19.10 9.19 1.82
C ILE A 265 18.33 8.77 3.06
N ILE A 266 18.41 9.56 4.12
CA ILE A 266 17.66 9.31 5.36
C ILE A 266 16.34 10.09 5.27
N LEU A 267 15.23 9.37 5.27
CA LEU A 267 13.87 9.91 5.30
C LEU A 267 13.42 10.05 6.76
N ALA A 268 13.36 11.30 7.20
CA ALA A 268 13.00 11.72 8.56
C ALA A 268 11.70 12.55 8.52
N THR A 269 10.64 11.96 7.97
CA THR A 269 9.30 12.57 7.87
C THR A 269 8.51 12.39 9.17
N ASP A 270 7.39 13.11 9.31
CA ASP A 270 6.55 13.07 10.50
C ASP A 270 6.03 11.65 10.83
N ALA A 271 5.86 11.37 12.12
CA ALA A 271 5.35 10.12 12.67
C ALA A 271 3.82 9.97 12.52
N ASP A 272 3.22 10.53 11.46
CA ASP A 272 1.77 10.50 11.21
C ASP A 272 1.45 9.88 9.83
N PRO A 273 0.18 9.52 9.55
CA PRO A 273 -0.16 8.87 8.28
C PRO A 273 0.23 9.67 7.03
N PRO A 274 0.06 11.00 6.96
CA PRO A 274 0.60 11.81 5.88
C PRO A 274 2.13 11.75 5.75
N GLY A 275 2.87 11.83 6.86
CA GLY A 275 4.34 11.72 6.85
C GLY A 275 4.82 10.35 6.38
N GLN A 276 4.14 9.27 6.78
CA GLN A 276 4.42 7.92 6.26
C GLN A 276 4.15 7.81 4.75
N ALA A 277 3.06 8.42 4.27
CA ALA A 277 2.78 8.48 2.84
C ALA A 277 3.83 9.29 2.08
N LEU A 278 4.33 10.38 2.67
CA LEU A 278 5.44 11.17 2.12
C LEU A 278 6.71 10.32 1.99
N ALA A 279 7.11 9.62 3.04
CA ALA A 279 8.30 8.78 3.02
C ALA A 279 8.23 7.72 1.91
N GLU A 280 7.07 7.09 1.72
CA GLU A 280 6.87 6.11 0.65
C GLU A 280 6.95 6.73 -0.74
N GLU A 281 6.34 7.90 -0.94
CA GLU A 281 6.37 8.60 -2.23
C GLU A 281 7.77 9.13 -2.58
N LEU A 282 8.53 9.58 -1.57
CA LEU A 282 9.94 9.95 -1.70
C LEU A 282 10.79 8.73 -2.06
N ALA A 283 10.69 7.64 -1.28
CA ALA A 283 11.49 6.44 -1.49
C ALA A 283 11.25 5.81 -2.86
N ARG A 284 9.99 5.79 -3.34
CA ARG A 284 9.66 5.27 -4.68
C ARG A 284 10.27 6.07 -5.84
N ARG A 285 10.48 7.38 -5.67
CA ARG A 285 11.04 8.27 -6.71
C ARG A 285 12.54 8.41 -6.64
N LEU A 286 13.07 8.39 -5.42
CA LEU A 286 14.50 8.47 -5.18
C LEU A 286 15.17 7.12 -5.39
N GLY A 287 14.49 6.00 -5.17
CA GLY A 287 15.06 4.65 -5.20
C GLY A 287 15.14 4.10 -3.78
N LYS A 288 14.38 3.03 -3.50
CA LYS A 288 14.26 2.47 -2.15
C LYS A 288 15.58 1.89 -1.64
N GLU A 289 16.40 1.38 -2.55
CA GLU A 289 17.71 0.78 -2.31
C GLU A 289 18.73 1.72 -1.67
N ARG A 290 18.54 3.04 -1.83
CA ARG A 290 19.39 4.07 -1.22
C ARG A 290 18.68 4.86 -0.12
N CYS A 291 17.52 4.40 0.33
CA CYS A 291 16.74 5.06 1.36
C CYS A 291 16.83 4.35 2.71
N TRP A 292 16.86 5.15 3.77
CA TRP A 292 16.71 4.75 5.16
C TRP A 292 15.52 5.49 5.75
N ARG A 293 14.85 4.90 6.74
CA ARG A 293 13.72 5.51 7.44
C ARG A 293 14.05 5.65 8.91
N VAL A 294 13.80 6.85 9.44
CA VAL A 294 13.92 7.12 10.87
C VAL A 294 12.73 6.53 11.61
N LYS A 295 13.00 5.94 12.78
CA LYS A 295 11.97 5.64 13.79
C LYS A 295 12.13 6.63 14.93
N TRP A 296 11.12 7.45 15.15
CA TRP A 296 11.14 8.44 16.21
C TRP A 296 11.09 7.78 17.59
N PRO A 297 11.85 8.28 18.58
CA PRO A 297 11.92 7.70 19.92
C PRO A 297 10.67 8.03 20.74
N LYS A 298 10.52 7.34 21.87
CA LYS A 298 9.54 7.71 22.89
C LYS A 298 9.91 9.03 23.53
N LYS A 299 8.96 9.97 23.64
CA LYS A 299 9.14 11.20 24.42
C LYS A 299 8.78 11.03 25.90
N ASN A 300 7.91 10.07 26.19
CA ASN A 300 7.52 9.62 27.53
C ASN A 300 7.06 8.15 27.48
N GLU A 301 6.50 7.60 28.55
CA GLU A 301 6.13 6.17 28.61
C GLU A 301 5.12 5.74 27.53
N THR A 302 4.22 6.63 27.14
CA THR A 302 3.04 6.35 26.30
C THR A 302 3.11 6.93 24.89
N GLU A 303 3.88 7.99 24.67
CA GLU A 303 3.89 8.76 23.43
C GLU A 303 5.28 8.78 22.76
N PHE A 304 5.26 8.75 21.43
CA PHE A 304 6.44 8.94 20.58
C PHE A 304 6.57 10.40 20.16
N CYS A 305 7.81 10.85 19.94
CA CYS A 305 8.08 12.11 19.25
C CYS A 305 7.46 12.07 17.86
N LYS A 306 6.88 13.19 17.44
CA LYS A 306 6.29 13.34 16.11
C LYS A 306 7.34 13.55 15.02
N ASP A 307 8.33 14.38 15.30
CA ASP A 307 9.24 14.92 14.30
C ASP A 307 10.61 15.25 14.94
N ALA A 308 11.53 15.80 14.13
CA ALA A 308 12.88 16.13 14.58
C ALA A 308 12.87 17.22 15.66
N ASN A 309 11.98 18.21 15.54
CA ASN A 309 11.90 19.30 16.50
C ASN A 309 11.43 18.81 17.88
N GLU A 310 10.45 17.91 17.94
CA GLU A 310 10.04 17.31 19.21
C GLU A 310 11.17 16.53 19.88
N VAL A 311 11.94 15.73 19.12
CA VAL A 311 13.12 15.04 19.69
C VAL A 311 14.12 16.05 20.24
N LEU A 312 14.41 17.12 19.49
CA LEU A 312 15.32 18.17 19.93
C LEU A 312 14.84 18.86 21.22
N MET A 313 13.54 19.18 21.31
CA MET A 313 12.94 19.87 22.45
C MET A 313 12.87 19.00 23.70
N PHE A 314 12.49 17.72 23.57
CA PHE A 314 12.26 16.85 24.73
C PHE A 314 13.50 16.06 25.15
N LEU A 315 14.34 15.63 24.19
CA LEU A 315 15.46 14.72 24.44
C LEU A 315 16.83 15.34 24.12
N GLY A 316 16.85 16.49 23.46
CA GLY A 316 18.06 17.25 23.16
C GLY A 316 18.80 16.81 21.90
N PRO A 317 19.84 17.55 21.50
CA PRO A 317 20.53 17.38 20.22
C PRO A 317 21.29 16.05 20.11
N ARG A 318 21.80 15.52 21.24
CA ARG A 318 22.48 14.23 21.26
C ARG A 318 21.52 13.09 20.93
N ALA A 319 20.34 13.08 21.52
CA ALA A 319 19.33 12.05 21.25
C ALA A 319 18.85 12.13 19.80
N LEU A 320 18.62 13.34 19.26
CA LEU A 320 18.30 13.51 17.84
C LEU A 320 19.41 12.93 16.96
N LYS A 321 20.68 13.13 17.32
CA LYS A 321 21.81 12.55 16.59
C LYS A 321 21.79 11.02 16.57
N GLU A 322 21.62 10.39 17.73
CA GLU A 322 21.55 8.93 17.88
C GLU A 322 20.38 8.32 17.09
N VAL A 323 19.23 9.02 17.06
CA VAL A 323 18.04 8.60 16.28
C VAL A 323 18.33 8.59 14.77
N ILE A 324 19.05 9.60 14.26
CA ILE A 324 19.43 9.65 12.84
C ILE A 324 20.49 8.60 12.49
N GLU A 325 21.47 8.39 13.36
CA GLU A 325 22.49 7.34 13.18
C GLU A 325 21.86 5.93 13.17
N GLY A 326 20.81 5.73 13.97
CA GLY A 326 20.02 4.51 14.06
C GLY A 326 18.93 4.32 12.98
N ALA A 327 18.90 5.16 11.93
CA ALA A 327 17.93 5.00 10.84
C ALA A 327 18.03 3.60 10.21
N GLU A 328 16.88 2.97 9.94
CA GLU A 328 16.82 1.61 9.42
C GLU A 328 16.69 1.61 7.88
N LEU A 329 17.15 0.55 7.21
CA LEU A 329 16.95 0.40 5.77
C LEU A 329 15.48 0.49 5.40
N TYR A 330 15.17 1.23 4.33
CA TYR A 330 13.80 1.30 3.84
C TYR A 330 13.36 -0.09 3.34
N PRO A 331 12.19 -0.60 3.74
CA PRO A 331 11.78 -1.95 3.37
C PRO A 331 11.57 -2.09 1.85
N ILE A 332 12.17 -3.13 1.28
CA ILE A 332 12.04 -3.50 -0.13
C ILE A 332 11.22 -4.79 -0.21
N ARG A 333 10.12 -4.76 -0.97
CA ARG A 333 9.25 -5.93 -1.13
C ARG A 333 10.06 -7.09 -1.71
N GLY A 334 10.02 -8.25 -1.04
CA GLY A 334 10.72 -9.45 -1.46
C GLY A 334 12.18 -9.55 -0.98
N LEU A 335 12.68 -8.53 -0.28
CA LEU A 335 14.00 -8.57 0.36
C LEU A 335 13.82 -8.48 1.88
N PHE A 336 14.11 -9.57 2.56
CA PHE A 336 13.94 -9.71 4.01
C PHE A 336 15.28 -10.03 4.67
N ASN A 337 15.41 -9.70 5.95
CA ASN A 337 16.56 -10.14 6.74
C ASN A 337 16.21 -11.41 7.52
N PHE A 338 17.19 -12.28 7.75
CA PHE A 338 16.96 -13.49 8.57
C PHE A 338 16.43 -13.18 9.97
N LYS A 339 16.83 -12.04 10.55
CA LYS A 339 16.32 -11.59 11.85
C LYS A 339 14.78 -11.51 11.89
N ASP A 340 14.17 -11.22 10.75
CA ASP A 340 12.72 -11.08 10.62
C ASP A 340 12.02 -12.46 10.71
N PHE A 341 12.76 -13.55 10.50
CA PHE A 341 12.31 -14.95 10.58
C PHE A 341 12.84 -15.70 11.81
N PHE A 342 13.63 -15.07 12.69
CA PHE A 342 14.16 -15.75 13.88
C PHE A 342 13.06 -16.43 14.73
N PRO A 343 11.87 -15.84 14.96
CA PRO A 343 10.82 -16.54 15.69
C PRO A 343 10.36 -17.84 15.01
N GLU A 344 10.30 -17.86 13.68
CA GLU A 344 9.93 -19.05 12.90
C GLU A 344 11.05 -20.10 12.97
N ILE A 345 12.31 -19.67 12.80
CA ILE A 345 13.49 -20.53 12.90
C ILE A 345 13.61 -21.14 14.30
N ASP A 346 13.38 -20.34 15.34
CA ASP A 346 13.36 -20.79 16.74
C ASP A 346 12.25 -21.84 16.94
N SER A 347 11.06 -21.59 16.40
CA SER A 347 9.94 -22.55 16.49
C SER A 347 10.26 -23.87 15.79
N TYR A 348 10.89 -23.81 14.62
CA TYR A 348 11.35 -24.98 13.88
C TYR A 348 12.44 -25.75 14.64
N TYR A 349 13.44 -25.04 15.19
CA TYR A 349 14.51 -25.65 15.99
C TYR A 349 13.99 -26.34 17.25
N LEU A 350 13.01 -25.71 17.92
CA LEU A 350 12.41 -26.23 19.15
C LEU A 350 11.38 -27.35 18.91
N GLY A 351 11.00 -27.62 17.66
CA GLY A 351 10.03 -28.67 17.34
C GLY A 351 8.61 -28.35 17.82
N ILE A 352 8.20 -27.07 17.80
CA ILE A 352 6.93 -26.63 18.40
C ILE A 352 5.71 -27.21 17.68
N HIS A 353 5.80 -27.47 16.37
CA HIS A 353 4.70 -27.96 15.55
C HIS A 353 4.58 -29.50 15.57
N GLY A 354 5.67 -30.21 15.88
CA GLY A 354 5.71 -31.66 16.05
C GLY A 354 5.75 -32.46 14.74
N ASP A 355 5.79 -31.79 13.59
CA ASP A 355 5.88 -32.38 12.25
C ASP A 355 7.16 -31.97 11.48
N GLU A 356 8.11 -31.30 12.14
CA GLU A 356 9.36 -30.79 11.55
C GLU A 356 10.26 -31.89 11.00
N LEU A 357 10.14 -33.11 11.52
CA LEU A 357 10.88 -34.31 11.09
C LEU A 357 10.04 -35.24 10.18
N GLY A 358 8.87 -34.77 9.74
CA GLY A 358 7.92 -35.56 8.96
C GLY A 358 7.12 -36.56 9.79
N ILE A 359 5.95 -36.90 9.26
CA ILE A 359 5.00 -37.85 9.84
C ILE A 359 5.39 -39.29 9.47
N PRO A 360 5.44 -40.22 10.45
CA PRO A 360 5.67 -41.63 10.18
C PRO A 360 4.64 -42.21 9.20
N THR A 361 5.07 -43.15 8.38
CA THR A 361 4.23 -43.86 7.41
C THR A 361 3.35 -44.94 8.04
N GLY A 362 3.68 -45.34 9.28
CA GLY A 362 3.10 -46.51 9.95
C GLY A 362 3.84 -47.82 9.66
N TRP A 363 4.83 -47.81 8.77
CA TRP A 363 5.72 -48.95 8.54
C TRP A 363 7.13 -48.63 9.03
N LYS A 364 7.57 -49.28 10.11
CA LYS A 364 8.89 -49.04 10.71
C LYS A 364 10.06 -49.21 9.74
N CYS A 365 9.95 -50.13 8.78
CA CYS A 365 10.97 -50.35 7.75
C CYS A 365 11.05 -49.19 6.75
N MET A 366 9.96 -48.45 6.55
CA MET A 366 9.89 -47.30 5.66
C MET A 366 10.29 -46.01 6.37
N ASP A 367 9.93 -45.85 7.66
CA ASP A 367 10.16 -44.61 8.42
C ASP A 367 11.64 -44.19 8.56
N GLY A 368 12.57 -45.13 8.39
CA GLY A 368 14.01 -44.85 8.32
C GLY A 368 14.49 -44.33 6.96
N LEU A 369 13.68 -44.50 5.91
CA LEU A 369 13.98 -44.09 4.53
C LEU A 369 13.11 -42.91 4.07
N TYR A 370 11.89 -42.83 4.57
CA TYR A 370 10.88 -41.87 4.13
C TYR A 370 9.86 -41.60 5.23
N LYS A 371 9.53 -40.31 5.39
CA LYS A 371 8.42 -39.81 6.21
C LYS A 371 7.68 -38.76 5.42
N VAL A 372 6.40 -38.56 5.71
CA VAL A 372 5.56 -37.59 5.00
C VAL A 372 5.74 -36.21 5.61
N VAL A 373 6.37 -35.30 4.88
CA VAL A 373 6.56 -33.91 5.33
C VAL A 373 5.39 -33.04 4.85
N PRO A 374 4.67 -32.35 5.75
CA PRO A 374 3.61 -31.44 5.35
C PRO A 374 4.13 -30.34 4.42
N GLY A 375 3.37 -30.03 3.37
CA GLY A 375 3.73 -28.99 2.39
C GLY A 375 4.64 -29.48 1.26
N GLU A 376 5.13 -30.72 1.31
CA GLU A 376 5.93 -31.32 0.23
C GLU A 376 5.09 -32.16 -0.75
N LEU A 377 5.64 -32.34 -1.96
CA LEU A 377 5.07 -33.20 -3.00
C LEU A 377 5.69 -34.60 -2.92
N THR A 378 4.86 -35.61 -2.64
CA THR A 378 5.27 -37.02 -2.71
C THR A 378 4.87 -37.62 -4.05
N ILE A 379 5.83 -38.23 -4.75
CA ILE A 379 5.59 -38.92 -6.03
C ILE A 379 5.73 -40.43 -5.81
N VAL A 380 4.65 -41.17 -6.09
CA VAL A 380 4.64 -42.64 -6.04
C VAL A 380 4.58 -43.17 -7.47
N THR A 381 5.56 -43.99 -7.84
CA THR A 381 5.68 -44.55 -9.20
C THR A 381 6.05 -46.04 -9.17
N GLY A 382 5.83 -46.74 -10.27
CA GLY A 382 6.00 -48.18 -10.38
C GLY A 382 5.22 -48.79 -11.54
N VAL A 383 5.48 -50.08 -11.82
CA VAL A 383 4.89 -50.83 -12.92
C VAL A 383 3.35 -50.84 -12.83
N PRO A 384 2.59 -50.85 -13.95
CA PRO A 384 1.13 -51.03 -13.91
C PRO A 384 0.72 -52.25 -13.08
N ASN A 385 -0.38 -52.14 -12.33
CA ASN A 385 -0.90 -53.18 -11.44
C ASN A 385 0.05 -53.66 -10.32
N SER A 386 1.09 -52.89 -9.97
CA SER A 386 2.01 -53.22 -8.87
C SER A 386 1.50 -52.87 -7.47
N GLY A 387 0.25 -52.40 -7.32
CA GLY A 387 -0.33 -52.03 -6.03
C GLY A 387 -0.05 -50.60 -5.54
N LYS A 388 0.30 -49.66 -6.42
CA LYS A 388 0.57 -48.25 -6.06
C LYS A 388 -0.58 -47.59 -5.30
N SER A 389 -1.80 -47.66 -5.85
CA SER A 389 -3.00 -47.11 -5.22
C SER A 389 -3.30 -47.78 -3.88
N GLU A 390 -3.09 -49.09 -3.79
CA GLU A 390 -3.26 -49.83 -2.52
C GLU A 390 -2.28 -49.37 -1.45
N TRP A 391 -1.02 -49.11 -1.84
CA TRP A 391 0.00 -48.57 -0.95
C TRP A 391 -0.33 -47.16 -0.50
N ILE A 392 -0.76 -46.29 -1.42
CA ILE A 392 -1.20 -44.92 -1.09
C ILE A 392 -2.37 -44.98 -0.10
N ASP A 393 -3.44 -45.73 -0.39
CA ASP A 393 -4.59 -45.86 0.49
C ASP A 393 -4.19 -46.34 1.89
N ALA A 394 -3.28 -47.31 1.98
CA ALA A 394 -2.80 -47.81 3.27
C ALA A 394 -1.98 -46.77 4.04
N LEU A 395 -1.15 -45.98 3.34
CA LEU A 395 -0.42 -44.87 3.92
C LEU A 395 -1.40 -43.83 4.49
N LEU A 396 -2.42 -43.44 3.73
CA LEU A 396 -3.41 -42.46 4.20
C LEU A 396 -4.17 -42.95 5.43
N CYS A 397 -4.59 -44.21 5.45
CA CYS A 397 -5.23 -44.82 6.63
C CYS A 397 -4.30 -44.81 7.84
N ASN A 398 -3.01 -45.12 7.67
CA ASN A 398 -2.04 -45.07 8.75
C ASN A 398 -1.88 -43.65 9.32
N ILE A 399 -1.74 -42.65 8.45
CA ILE A 399 -1.58 -41.25 8.86
C ILE A 399 -2.85 -40.72 9.52
N ASN A 400 -4.03 -41.06 8.98
CA ASN A 400 -5.31 -40.72 9.59
C ASN A 400 -5.43 -41.30 11.00
N ASN A 401 -5.08 -42.58 11.19
CA ASN A 401 -5.14 -43.24 12.50
C ASN A 401 -4.13 -42.66 13.51
N GLN A 402 -2.95 -42.23 13.07
CA GLN A 402 -1.90 -41.73 13.96
C GLN A 402 -2.04 -40.25 14.31
N CYS A 403 -2.41 -39.43 13.33
CA CYS A 403 -2.35 -37.97 13.42
C CYS A 403 -3.69 -37.29 13.12
N GLY A 404 -4.75 -38.04 12.81
CA GLY A 404 -6.08 -37.50 12.52
C GLY A 404 -6.17 -36.72 11.20
N TRP A 405 -5.21 -36.88 10.29
CA TRP A 405 -5.24 -36.16 9.01
C TRP A 405 -6.43 -36.59 8.18
N LYS A 406 -7.04 -35.60 7.55
CA LYS A 406 -8.12 -35.77 6.58
C LYS A 406 -7.57 -35.54 5.18
N PHE A 407 -8.11 -36.25 4.21
CA PHE A 407 -7.57 -36.28 2.86
C PHE A 407 -8.64 -35.98 1.81
N VAL A 408 -8.20 -35.36 0.71
CA VAL A 408 -9.00 -35.26 -0.51
C VAL A 408 -8.42 -36.22 -1.53
N LEU A 409 -9.30 -37.03 -2.14
CA LEU A 409 -8.95 -38.02 -3.13
C LEU A 409 -9.53 -37.57 -4.47
N CYS A 410 -8.63 -37.22 -5.38
CA CYS A 410 -8.91 -37.00 -6.78
C CYS A 410 -8.58 -38.29 -7.52
N SER A 411 -9.53 -39.23 -7.52
CA SER A 411 -9.35 -40.53 -8.19
C SER A 411 -10.18 -40.60 -9.46
N MET A 412 -9.52 -40.79 -10.59
CA MET A 412 -10.18 -40.90 -11.90
C MET A 412 -10.49 -42.35 -12.27
N GLU A 413 -9.67 -43.30 -11.81
CA GLU A 413 -9.85 -44.72 -12.14
C GLU A 413 -10.72 -45.49 -11.15
N ASN A 414 -10.64 -45.20 -9.84
CA ASN A 414 -11.38 -45.96 -8.84
C ASN A 414 -12.82 -45.46 -8.72
N LYS A 415 -13.80 -46.33 -9.03
CA LYS A 415 -15.22 -46.07 -8.72
C LYS A 415 -15.40 -45.87 -7.22
N VAL A 416 -16.31 -44.98 -6.84
CA VAL A 416 -16.57 -44.60 -5.43
C VAL A 416 -16.76 -45.83 -4.54
N ARG A 417 -17.60 -46.78 -4.96
CA ARG A 417 -17.87 -48.01 -4.20
C ARG A 417 -16.63 -48.88 -3.98
N ASP A 418 -15.74 -48.92 -4.98
CA ASP A 418 -14.55 -49.78 -4.93
C ASP A 418 -13.47 -49.13 -4.06
N HIS A 419 -13.35 -47.79 -4.11
CA HIS A 419 -12.45 -47.04 -3.23
C HIS A 419 -12.92 -47.07 -1.77
N ALA A 420 -14.21 -46.84 -1.53
CA ALA A 420 -14.80 -46.93 -0.21
C ALA A 420 -14.57 -48.31 0.42
N ARG A 421 -14.79 -49.38 -0.35
CA ARG A 421 -14.49 -50.75 0.09
C ARG A 421 -13.03 -50.89 0.53
N LYS A 422 -12.08 -50.47 -0.30
CA LYS A 422 -10.64 -50.56 -0.02
C LYS A 422 -10.23 -49.83 1.26
N LEU A 423 -10.78 -48.63 1.49
CA LEU A 423 -10.49 -47.83 2.67
C LEU A 423 -11.12 -48.43 3.94
N LEU A 424 -12.36 -48.91 3.85
CA LEU A 424 -13.05 -49.59 4.95
C LEU A 424 -12.33 -50.89 5.36
N GLU A 425 -11.91 -51.72 4.40
CA GLU A 425 -11.15 -52.94 4.69
C GLU A 425 -9.81 -52.63 5.39
N LYS A 426 -9.13 -51.55 5.01
CA LYS A 426 -7.87 -51.12 5.64
C LYS A 426 -8.08 -50.57 7.05
N HIS A 427 -9.16 -49.82 7.28
CA HIS A 427 -9.48 -49.25 8.58
C HIS A 427 -9.99 -50.30 9.58
N ILE A 428 -11.01 -51.08 9.17
CA ILE A 428 -11.66 -52.10 10.01
C ILE A 428 -10.79 -53.35 10.16
N LYS A 429 -9.88 -53.60 9.20
CA LYS A 429 -9.01 -54.78 9.12
C LYS A 429 -9.80 -56.10 8.99
N LYS A 430 -11.00 -56.03 8.39
CA LYS A 430 -11.85 -57.17 8.07
C LYS A 430 -12.30 -57.11 6.61
N PRO A 431 -12.54 -58.26 5.95
CA PRO A 431 -13.05 -58.31 4.59
C PRO A 431 -14.41 -57.63 4.44
N PHE A 432 -14.64 -56.95 3.32
CA PHE A 432 -15.95 -56.39 2.99
C PHE A 432 -16.91 -57.46 2.45
N PHE A 433 -16.37 -58.51 1.84
CA PHE A 433 -17.10 -59.64 1.30
C PHE A 433 -16.65 -60.93 1.98
N ASP A 434 -17.57 -61.89 2.08
CA ASP A 434 -17.22 -63.26 2.41
C ASP A 434 -16.59 -63.92 1.16
N ALA A 435 -15.27 -63.84 1.06
CA ALA A 435 -14.51 -64.21 -0.13
C ALA A 435 -13.13 -64.74 0.24
N ARG A 436 -12.53 -65.51 -0.67
CA ARG A 436 -11.25 -66.22 -0.46
C ARG A 436 -10.08 -65.31 -0.03
N TYR A 437 -10.08 -64.04 -0.40
CA TYR A 437 -9.02 -63.10 -0.01
C TYR A 437 -9.02 -62.79 1.50
N GLY A 438 -10.15 -63.02 2.19
CA GLY A 438 -10.27 -62.83 3.63
C GLY A 438 -9.62 -63.93 4.47
N GLY A 439 -9.24 -65.06 3.85
CA GLY A 439 -8.65 -66.20 4.57
C GLY A 439 -9.59 -66.71 5.65
N SER A 440 -9.13 -66.71 6.90
CA SER A 440 -9.91 -67.09 8.08
C SER A 440 -10.57 -65.92 8.81
N VAL A 441 -10.43 -64.69 8.30
CA VAL A 441 -10.98 -63.49 8.95
C VAL A 441 -12.45 -63.35 8.55
N GLU A 442 -13.32 -63.23 9.55
CA GLU A 442 -14.74 -62.98 9.31
C GLU A 442 -14.97 -61.62 8.66
N ARG A 443 -15.96 -61.58 7.75
CA ARG A 443 -16.45 -60.35 7.12
C ARG A 443 -16.85 -59.32 8.19
N MET A 444 -16.61 -58.03 7.92
CA MET A 444 -17.09 -56.94 8.77
C MET A 444 -18.60 -57.06 9.05
N SER A 445 -18.98 -56.83 10.31
CA SER A 445 -20.38 -56.85 10.73
C SER A 445 -21.15 -55.66 10.14
N LYS A 446 -22.48 -55.67 10.26
CA LYS A 446 -23.30 -54.52 9.84
C LYS A 446 -22.98 -53.27 10.65
N ASP A 447 -22.78 -53.44 11.96
CA ASP A 447 -22.51 -52.31 12.86
C ASP A 447 -21.13 -51.71 12.55
N GLU A 448 -20.10 -52.56 12.34
CA GLU A 448 -18.76 -52.12 11.93
C GLU A 448 -18.78 -51.41 10.57
N PHE A 449 -19.64 -51.85 9.65
CA PHE A 449 -19.81 -51.19 8.36
C PHE A 449 -20.48 -49.82 8.49
N GLU A 450 -21.49 -49.67 9.35
CA GLU A 450 -22.14 -48.37 9.58
C GLU A 450 -21.18 -47.39 10.27
N GLU A 451 -20.48 -47.80 11.33
CA GLU A 451 -19.44 -47.00 11.99
C GLU A 451 -18.31 -46.62 11.01
N GLY A 452 -17.88 -47.57 10.19
CA GLY A 452 -16.85 -47.33 9.18
C GLY A 452 -17.26 -46.29 8.14
N LYS A 453 -18.55 -46.20 7.78
CA LYS A 453 -19.03 -45.15 6.86
C LYS A 453 -18.97 -43.76 7.49
N GLU A 454 -19.25 -43.64 8.79
CA GLU A 454 -19.11 -42.37 9.50
C GLU A 454 -17.64 -41.93 9.49
N TRP A 455 -16.71 -42.84 9.85
CA TRP A 455 -15.28 -42.59 9.74
C TRP A 455 -14.84 -42.17 8.33
N LEU A 456 -15.33 -42.88 7.31
CA LEU A 456 -14.99 -42.59 5.90
C LEU A 456 -15.43 -41.18 5.51
N ASN A 457 -16.64 -40.78 5.90
CA ASN A 457 -17.21 -39.45 5.63
C ASN A 457 -16.44 -38.33 6.34
N GLU A 458 -15.94 -38.58 7.55
CA GLU A 458 -15.17 -37.59 8.31
C GLU A 458 -13.71 -37.45 7.85
N SER A 459 -13.15 -38.53 7.28
CA SER A 459 -11.72 -38.64 6.99
C SER A 459 -11.36 -38.38 5.53
N PHE A 460 -12.25 -38.71 4.59
CA PHE A 460 -11.96 -38.64 3.16
C PHE A 460 -13.02 -37.87 2.38
N HIS A 461 -12.56 -36.96 1.53
CA HIS A 461 -13.40 -36.19 0.62
C HIS A 461 -13.01 -36.51 -0.83
N LEU A 462 -13.97 -36.45 -1.75
CA LEU A 462 -13.74 -36.85 -3.13
C LEU A 462 -13.81 -35.65 -4.07
N ILE A 463 -12.85 -35.56 -5.00
CA ILE A 463 -12.95 -34.74 -6.21
C ILE A 463 -13.26 -35.69 -7.36
N ARG A 464 -14.34 -35.42 -8.09
CA ARG A 464 -14.79 -36.19 -9.25
C ARG A 464 -15.01 -35.25 -10.43
N CYS A 465 -14.48 -35.63 -11.58
CA CYS A 465 -14.84 -35.03 -12.86
C CYS A 465 -15.94 -35.91 -13.47
N GLU A 466 -17.15 -35.36 -13.60
CA GLU A 466 -18.30 -36.05 -14.23
C GLU A 466 -18.46 -35.66 -15.71
N ASP A 467 -17.61 -34.75 -16.20
CA ASP A 467 -17.63 -34.24 -17.57
C ASP A 467 -16.76 -35.10 -18.51
N ASP A 468 -17.06 -35.08 -19.81
CA ASP A 468 -16.29 -35.76 -20.86
C ASP A 468 -14.89 -35.16 -21.11
N CYS A 469 -14.49 -34.12 -20.36
CA CYS A 469 -13.20 -33.43 -20.50
C CYS A 469 -12.22 -33.77 -19.36
N LEU A 470 -10.93 -33.86 -19.70
CA LEU A 470 -9.88 -34.09 -18.70
C LEU A 470 -9.78 -32.85 -17.78
N PRO A 471 -9.78 -33.02 -16.45
CA PRO A 471 -9.67 -31.89 -15.52
C PRO A 471 -8.27 -31.30 -15.54
N SER A 472 -8.19 -29.96 -15.46
CA SER A 472 -6.91 -29.26 -15.32
C SER A 472 -6.39 -29.31 -13.88
N ILE A 473 -5.08 -29.18 -13.71
CA ILE A 473 -4.46 -29.12 -12.38
C ILE A 473 -5.00 -27.94 -11.55
N ASP A 474 -5.24 -26.78 -12.18
CA ASP A 474 -5.79 -25.61 -11.50
C ASP A 474 -7.19 -25.88 -10.94
N TRP A 475 -8.01 -26.62 -11.68
CA TRP A 475 -9.35 -26.99 -11.22
C TRP A 475 -9.27 -27.90 -9.98
N VAL A 476 -8.40 -28.92 -10.00
CA VAL A 476 -8.17 -29.82 -8.86
C VAL A 476 -7.66 -29.05 -7.63
N LEU A 477 -6.66 -28.18 -7.82
CA LEU A 477 -6.06 -27.40 -6.73
C LEU A 477 -7.06 -26.40 -6.12
N ASN A 478 -7.94 -25.80 -6.91
CA ASN A 478 -8.98 -24.90 -6.40
C ASN A 478 -10.01 -25.65 -5.53
N LEU A 479 -10.41 -26.86 -5.92
CA LEU A 479 -11.28 -27.70 -5.10
C LEU A 479 -10.59 -28.19 -3.83
N ALA A 480 -9.32 -28.61 -3.93
CA ALA A 480 -8.53 -28.99 -2.76
C ALA A 480 -8.40 -27.83 -1.77
N LYS A 481 -8.15 -26.61 -2.25
CA LYS A 481 -8.13 -25.38 -1.43
C LYS A 481 -9.47 -25.17 -0.71
N ALA A 482 -10.60 -25.36 -1.39
CA ALA A 482 -11.92 -25.28 -0.77
C ALA A 482 -12.10 -26.34 0.33
N ALA A 483 -11.60 -27.55 0.12
CA ALA A 483 -11.66 -28.64 1.09
C ALA A 483 -10.75 -28.40 2.31
N VAL A 484 -9.58 -27.79 2.14
CA VAL A 484 -8.73 -27.33 3.27
C VAL A 484 -9.52 -26.37 4.16
N LEU A 485 -10.18 -25.36 3.57
CA LEU A 485 -10.93 -24.34 4.31
C LEU A 485 -12.20 -24.88 4.98
N ARG A 486 -12.92 -25.81 4.34
CA ARG A 486 -14.21 -26.32 4.84
C ARG A 486 -14.07 -27.51 5.77
N HIS A 487 -13.11 -28.38 5.51
CA HIS A 487 -13.03 -29.69 6.15
C HIS A 487 -11.73 -29.91 6.90
N GLY A 488 -10.79 -28.95 6.88
CA GLY A 488 -9.52 -29.07 7.58
C GLY A 488 -8.61 -30.16 6.99
N VAL A 489 -8.72 -30.39 5.68
CA VAL A 489 -7.91 -31.39 4.96
C VAL A 489 -6.43 -31.05 5.04
N ARG A 490 -5.59 -32.08 5.23
CA ARG A 490 -4.13 -31.97 5.36
C ARG A 490 -3.35 -32.63 4.23
N GLY A 491 -4.03 -33.34 3.32
CA GLY A 491 -3.39 -33.91 2.13
C GLY A 491 -4.33 -34.07 0.94
N LEU A 492 -3.76 -33.93 -0.26
CA LEU A 492 -4.42 -34.18 -1.54
C LEU A 492 -3.73 -35.36 -2.22
N VAL A 493 -4.52 -36.33 -2.69
CA VAL A 493 -4.06 -37.43 -3.54
C VAL A 493 -4.66 -37.28 -4.92
N ILE A 494 -3.81 -37.36 -5.95
CA ILE A 494 -4.21 -37.42 -7.35
C ILE A 494 -3.77 -38.80 -7.87
N ASP A 495 -4.73 -39.67 -8.14
CA ASP A 495 -4.45 -41.05 -8.57
C ASP A 495 -5.40 -41.53 -9.70
N PRO A 496 -4.91 -41.69 -10.93
CA PRO A 496 -3.54 -41.46 -11.38
C PRO A 496 -3.34 -40.05 -11.98
N TYR A 497 -2.11 -39.52 -11.92
CA TYR A 497 -1.81 -38.16 -12.40
C TYR A 497 -1.90 -37.99 -13.93
N ASN A 498 -1.74 -39.08 -14.69
CA ASN A 498 -1.78 -39.05 -16.16
C ASN A 498 -3.18 -38.81 -16.75
N GLU A 499 -4.23 -38.82 -15.94
CA GLU A 499 -5.62 -38.54 -16.33
C GLU A 499 -5.98 -37.04 -16.20
N LEU A 500 -5.01 -36.17 -15.96
CA LEU A 500 -5.20 -34.71 -15.99
C LEU A 500 -4.91 -34.16 -17.39
N ASP A 501 -5.47 -32.98 -17.70
CA ASP A 501 -5.12 -32.25 -18.92
C ASP A 501 -3.63 -31.84 -18.88
N HIS A 502 -2.88 -32.25 -19.92
CA HIS A 502 -1.45 -32.02 -20.07
C HIS A 502 -1.12 -30.73 -20.83
N GLN A 503 -2.13 -29.95 -21.25
CA GLN A 503 -1.93 -28.68 -21.90
C GLN A 503 -1.19 -27.70 -20.97
N ARG A 504 -0.03 -27.22 -21.42
CA ARG A 504 0.74 -26.18 -20.72
C ARG A 504 0.26 -24.80 -21.21
N PRO A 505 0.09 -23.82 -20.31
CA PRO A 505 -0.12 -22.44 -20.74
C PRO A 505 1.05 -21.99 -21.63
N PRO A 506 0.82 -21.15 -22.66
CA PRO A 506 1.90 -20.53 -23.40
C PRO A 506 2.74 -19.68 -22.42
N ASN A 507 4.05 -19.92 -22.42
CA ASN A 507 5.04 -19.23 -21.57
C ASN A 507 5.01 -17.71 -21.73
#